data_AF-A0A968HG55-F1
#
_entry.id   AF-A0A968HG55-F1
#
_cell.length_a   1.000
_cell.length_b   1.000
_cell.length_c   1.000
_cell.angle_alpha   90.00
_cell.angle_beta   90.00
_cell.angle_gamma   90.00
#
_symmetry.space_group_name_H-M   'P 1'
#
loop_
_entity.id
_entity.type
_entity.pdbx_description
1 polymer ?
#
loop_
_entity_poly.entity_id
_entity_poly.type
_entity_poly.pdbx_seq_one_letter_code
_entity_poly.pdbx_strand_id
1 'polypeptide(L)'
;MHQFAELLQAADSIDPIYQPYATAKAPALPLPWQRFWQRYGDRTGTPPENRALWAQVDRQRGQFSLYCGPADAALSMTPLWQQQPVVLVGGNLDADPDATAFRQRLGLSDATCVRFALEPQEAVEIYLCDWLPLPNTDRFQPALTQTTIALLAGNAGRWTQEITTQGIAVVLTGDRPLQSQLGAALAAEFGSRVQVEKPQCSRGIFW
;
A
#
# COMPACT_ATOMS: atom_id res chain seq x y z
N MET A 1 -20.98 0.48 -10.27
CA MET A 1 -21.53 -0.78 -9.70
C MET A 1 -22.80 -1.28 -10.37
N HIS A 2 -23.33 -0.65 -11.43
CA HIS A 2 -24.48 -1.19 -12.18
C HIS A 2 -24.11 -2.11 -13.37
N GLN A 3 -22.90 -1.99 -13.93
CA GLN A 3 -22.49 -2.77 -15.12
C GLN A 3 -22.09 -4.23 -14.87
N PHE A 4 -21.87 -4.65 -13.62
CA PHE A 4 -21.57 -6.06 -13.31
C PHE A 4 -22.83 -6.87 -12.97
N ALA A 5 -23.93 -6.21 -12.57
CA ALA A 5 -25.23 -6.85 -12.39
C ALA A 5 -25.91 -7.12 -13.76
N GLU A 6 -25.66 -6.28 -14.76
CA GLU A 6 -26.15 -6.49 -16.13
C GLU A 6 -25.58 -7.75 -16.80
N LEU A 7 -24.36 -8.19 -16.44
CA LEU A 7 -23.79 -9.43 -16.97
C LEU A 7 -24.43 -10.71 -16.42
N LEU A 8 -25.16 -10.62 -15.29
CA LEU A 8 -25.92 -11.74 -14.72
C LEU A 8 -27.40 -11.72 -15.12
N GLN A 9 -27.97 -10.55 -15.44
CA GLN A 9 -29.34 -10.43 -15.95
C GLN A 9 -29.47 -10.54 -17.47
N ALA A 10 -28.39 -10.33 -18.24
CA ALA A 10 -28.38 -10.56 -19.68
C ALA A 10 -28.37 -12.06 -20.09
N ALA A 11 -28.42 -12.97 -19.12
CA ALA A 11 -28.48 -14.42 -19.37
C ALA A 11 -29.84 -14.90 -19.89
N ASP A 12 -30.91 -14.09 -19.81
CA ASP A 12 -32.26 -14.47 -20.25
C ASP A 12 -32.61 -14.03 -21.69
N SER A 13 -31.68 -13.39 -22.41
CA SER A 13 -31.86 -13.04 -23.82
C SER A 13 -30.64 -13.45 -24.64
N ILE A 14 -30.42 -14.75 -24.75
CA ILE A 14 -29.34 -15.34 -25.54
C ILE A 14 -29.80 -15.40 -27.00
N ASP A 15 -29.18 -14.57 -27.86
CA ASP A 15 -29.18 -14.74 -29.32
C ASP A 15 -28.75 -16.18 -29.67
N PRO A 16 -29.38 -16.85 -30.66
CA PRO A 16 -29.26 -18.29 -30.90
C PRO A 16 -27.87 -18.75 -31.41
N ILE A 17 -26.87 -17.86 -31.42
CA ILE A 17 -25.49 -18.15 -31.86
C ILE A 17 -24.60 -18.61 -30.68
N TYR A 18 -25.06 -18.46 -29.41
CA TYR A 18 -24.30 -18.88 -28.21
C TYR A 18 -24.78 -20.20 -27.56
N GLN A 19 -25.55 -21.03 -28.28
CA GLN A 19 -25.89 -22.39 -27.83
C GLN A 19 -25.03 -23.44 -28.55
N PRO A 20 -23.91 -23.87 -27.91
CA PRO A 20 -23.65 -25.31 -27.89
C PRO A 20 -23.26 -25.88 -26.51
N TYR A 21 -23.26 -25.10 -25.42
CA TYR A 21 -22.73 -25.59 -24.13
C TYR A 21 -23.79 -25.96 -23.07
N ALA A 22 -25.08 -25.82 -23.35
CA ALA A 22 -26.15 -26.06 -22.36
C ALA A 22 -26.41 -27.55 -22.03
N THR A 23 -25.75 -28.50 -22.71
CA THR A 23 -25.90 -29.95 -22.48
C THR A 23 -24.58 -30.66 -22.16
N ALA A 24 -23.46 -29.96 -22.14
CA ALA A 24 -22.21 -30.50 -21.62
C ALA A 24 -22.20 -30.32 -20.10
N LYS A 25 -21.95 -31.38 -19.33
CA LYS A 25 -21.47 -31.25 -17.94
C LYS A 25 -20.42 -30.14 -17.94
N ALA A 26 -20.73 -28.99 -17.33
CA ALA A 26 -19.81 -27.85 -17.32
C ALA A 26 -18.43 -28.39 -16.94
N PRO A 27 -17.40 -28.24 -17.79
CA PRO A 27 -16.09 -28.78 -17.50
C PRO A 27 -15.69 -28.23 -16.13
N ALA A 28 -15.29 -29.13 -15.22
CA ALA A 28 -14.90 -28.73 -13.89
C ALA A 28 -13.86 -27.62 -14.02
N LEU A 29 -14.14 -26.45 -13.43
CA LEU A 29 -13.26 -25.29 -13.48
C LEU A 29 -11.82 -25.73 -13.17
N PRO A 30 -10.77 -25.16 -13.80
CA PRO A 30 -9.42 -25.56 -13.46
C PRO A 30 -9.16 -25.34 -11.96
N LEU A 31 -8.35 -26.20 -11.35
CA LEU A 31 -8.18 -26.23 -9.89
C LEU A 31 -7.90 -24.85 -9.24
N PRO A 32 -7.11 -23.93 -9.83
CA PRO A 32 -6.93 -22.59 -9.28
C PRO A 32 -8.23 -21.79 -9.16
N TRP A 33 -9.13 -21.93 -10.13
CA TRP A 33 -10.43 -21.27 -10.17
C TRP A 33 -11.40 -21.86 -9.15
N GLN A 34 -11.41 -23.19 -8.98
CA GLN A 34 -12.18 -23.82 -7.91
C GLN A 34 -11.75 -23.33 -6.54
N ARG A 35 -10.43 -23.27 -6.28
CA ARG A 35 -9.87 -22.76 -5.03
C ARG A 35 -10.21 -21.29 -4.81
N PHE A 36 -10.18 -20.47 -5.86
CA PHE A 36 -10.60 -19.08 -5.79
C PHE A 36 -12.07 -18.95 -5.38
N TRP A 37 -12.97 -19.65 -6.07
CA TRP A 37 -14.40 -19.63 -5.77
C TRP A 37 -14.72 -20.13 -4.36
N GLN A 38 -14.05 -21.19 -3.90
CA GLN A 38 -14.18 -21.70 -2.53
C GLN A 38 -13.68 -20.71 -1.46
N ARG A 39 -12.70 -19.87 -1.78
CA ARG A 39 -12.20 -18.83 -0.85
C ARG A 39 -13.05 -17.57 -0.88
N TYR A 40 -13.70 -17.30 -2.01
CA TYR A 40 -14.52 -16.12 -2.23
C TYR A 40 -15.91 -16.25 -1.63
N GLY A 41 -16.62 -17.35 -1.90
CA GLY A 41 -17.99 -17.57 -1.42
C GLY A 41 -18.05 -18.46 -0.19
N ASP A 42 -19.03 -18.21 0.67
CA ASP A 42 -19.59 -19.29 1.51
C ASP A 42 -20.19 -20.39 0.59
N ARG A 43 -20.45 -21.59 1.12
CA ARG A 43 -21.12 -22.72 0.44
C ARG A 43 -22.44 -22.33 -0.26
N THR A 44 -23.00 -21.18 0.07
CA THR A 44 -24.23 -20.60 -0.48
C THR A 44 -24.00 -19.73 -1.73
N GLY A 45 -22.76 -19.47 -2.14
CA GLY A 45 -22.45 -18.62 -3.30
C GLY A 45 -22.59 -17.12 -3.05
N THR A 46 -22.87 -16.72 -1.80
CA THR A 46 -22.97 -15.31 -1.40
C THR A 46 -21.60 -14.78 -0.99
N PRO A 47 -21.13 -13.64 -1.53
CA PRO A 47 -19.90 -13.01 -1.06
C PRO A 47 -20.07 -12.53 0.38
N PRO A 48 -19.17 -12.85 1.31
CA PRO A 48 -19.17 -12.19 2.62
C PRO A 48 -18.99 -10.69 2.43
N GLU A 49 -19.74 -9.87 3.17
CA GLU A 49 -19.70 -8.40 3.10
C GLU A 49 -18.29 -7.82 3.31
N ASN A 50 -17.40 -8.58 3.96
CA ASN A 50 -16.03 -8.20 4.27
C ASN A 50 -14.96 -8.77 3.31
N ARG A 51 -15.25 -8.91 2.00
CA ARG A 51 -14.27 -9.39 1.02
C ARG A 51 -14.08 -8.40 -0.13
N ALA A 52 -12.84 -7.99 -0.35
CA ALA A 52 -12.42 -7.25 -1.53
C ALA A 52 -11.99 -8.22 -2.64
N LEU A 53 -12.39 -7.90 -3.88
CA LEU A 53 -12.01 -8.63 -5.08
C LEU A 53 -11.38 -7.66 -6.05
N TRP A 54 -10.25 -8.07 -6.60
CA TRP A 54 -9.60 -7.30 -7.64
C TRP A 54 -8.86 -8.23 -8.59
N ALA A 55 -8.58 -7.71 -9.77
CA ALA A 55 -7.79 -8.38 -10.79
C ALA A 55 -6.56 -7.53 -11.09
N GLN A 56 -5.43 -8.18 -11.32
CA GLN A 56 -4.25 -7.55 -11.88
C GLN A 56 -4.01 -8.14 -13.26
N VAL A 57 -3.86 -7.29 -14.26
CA VAL A 57 -3.54 -7.70 -15.63
C VAL A 57 -2.08 -7.41 -15.91
N ASP A 58 -1.31 -8.46 -16.21
CA ASP A 58 0.04 -8.36 -16.74
C ASP A 58 -0.04 -8.45 -18.28
N ARG A 59 -0.10 -7.28 -18.92
CA ARG A 59 -0.18 -7.19 -20.38
C ARG A 59 1.07 -7.69 -21.09
N GLN A 60 2.25 -7.58 -20.46
CA GLN A 60 3.50 -8.02 -21.08
C GLN A 60 3.56 -9.54 -21.19
N ARG A 61 3.01 -10.23 -20.19
CA ARG A 61 2.95 -11.71 -20.17
C ARG A 61 1.65 -12.27 -20.74
N GLY A 62 0.69 -11.43 -21.11
CA GLY A 62 -0.65 -11.87 -21.54
C GLY A 62 -1.39 -12.63 -20.43
N GLN A 63 -1.09 -12.31 -19.17
CA GLN A 63 -1.62 -13.01 -18.00
C GLN A 63 -2.50 -12.08 -17.16
N PHE A 64 -3.36 -12.67 -16.35
CA PHE A 64 -4.06 -11.95 -15.31
C PHE A 64 -4.15 -12.81 -14.05
N SER A 65 -4.21 -12.14 -12.91
CA SER A 65 -4.36 -12.74 -11.59
C SER A 65 -5.62 -12.20 -10.95
N LEU A 66 -6.41 -13.08 -10.35
CA LEU A 66 -7.53 -12.70 -9.51
C LEU A 66 -7.14 -12.84 -8.05
N TYR A 67 -7.54 -11.86 -7.26
CA TYR A 67 -7.26 -11.80 -5.84
C TYR A 67 -8.56 -11.64 -5.06
N CYS A 68 -8.60 -12.25 -3.89
CA CYS A 68 -9.63 -12.06 -2.90
C CYS A 68 -8.97 -11.91 -1.53
N GLY A 69 -9.39 -10.92 -0.76
CA GLY A 69 -8.83 -10.64 0.57
C GLY A 69 -9.88 -10.02 1.48
N PRO A 70 -9.66 -10.00 2.80
CA PRO A 70 -10.53 -9.26 3.70
C PRO A 70 -10.46 -7.76 3.38
N ALA A 71 -11.61 -7.08 3.36
CA ALA A 71 -11.66 -5.63 3.16
C ALA A 71 -11.34 -4.87 4.46
N ASP A 72 -11.74 -5.46 5.59
CA ASP A 72 -11.49 -5.03 6.96
C ASP A 72 -10.72 -6.13 7.70
N ALA A 73 -9.51 -5.77 8.13
CA ALA A 73 -8.65 -6.64 8.90
C ALA A 73 -9.24 -6.95 10.28
N ALA A 74 -9.93 -5.99 10.91
CA ALA A 74 -10.47 -6.13 12.26
C ALA A 74 -11.42 -7.33 12.36
N LEU A 75 -12.40 -7.38 11.47
CA LEU A 75 -13.37 -8.49 11.39
C LEU A 75 -12.73 -9.85 11.17
N SER A 76 -11.57 -9.90 10.50
CA SER A 76 -10.85 -11.16 10.26
C SER A 76 -9.97 -11.56 11.43
N MET A 77 -9.48 -10.60 12.20
CA MET A 77 -8.50 -10.82 13.26
C MET A 77 -9.12 -10.95 14.65
N THR A 78 -10.27 -10.32 14.92
CA THR A 78 -10.99 -10.42 16.21
C THR A 78 -11.17 -11.86 16.71
N PRO A 79 -11.60 -12.84 15.89
CA PRO A 79 -11.76 -14.22 16.37
C PRO A 79 -10.44 -14.88 16.73
N LEU A 80 -9.32 -14.45 16.13
CA LEU A 80 -7.99 -14.99 16.39
C LEU A 80 -7.45 -14.50 17.74
N TRP A 81 -7.69 -13.22 18.05
CA TRP A 81 -7.28 -12.63 19.33
C TRP A 81 -7.99 -13.26 20.53
N GLN A 82 -9.22 -13.76 20.35
CA GLN A 82 -9.97 -14.42 21.42
C GLN A 82 -9.47 -15.85 21.73
N GLN A 83 -8.69 -16.45 20.84
CA GLN A 83 -8.22 -17.83 20.99
C GLN A 83 -6.98 -17.95 21.89
N GLN A 84 -6.25 -16.85 22.09
CA GLN A 84 -5.01 -16.86 22.85
C GLN A 84 -4.66 -15.47 23.41
N PRO A 85 -3.98 -15.37 24.55
CA PRO A 85 -3.42 -14.11 25.01
C PRO A 85 -2.38 -13.59 24.00
N VAL A 86 -2.41 -12.28 23.74
CA VAL A 86 -1.51 -11.62 22.78
C VAL A 86 -0.82 -10.44 23.44
N VAL A 87 0.49 -10.32 23.19
CA VAL A 87 1.30 -9.15 23.53
C VAL A 87 1.87 -8.60 22.23
N LEU A 88 1.57 -7.33 21.92
CA LEU A 88 2.08 -6.63 20.75
C LEU A 88 3.06 -5.56 21.20
N VAL A 89 4.24 -5.54 20.59
CA VAL A 89 5.32 -4.59 20.90
C VAL A 89 5.77 -3.93 19.61
N GLY A 90 5.80 -2.60 19.58
CA GLY A 90 6.28 -1.82 18.44
C GLY A 90 6.65 -0.40 18.86
N GLY A 91 7.57 0.22 18.12
CA GLY A 91 8.08 1.56 18.44
C GLY A 91 7.09 2.69 18.19
N ASN A 92 6.13 2.51 17.26
CA ASN A 92 5.13 3.51 16.93
C ASN A 92 3.81 2.84 16.50
N LEU A 93 3.17 2.13 17.44
CA LEU A 93 1.92 1.42 17.16
C LEU A 93 0.75 2.39 16.94
N ASP A 94 0.71 3.47 17.73
CA ASP A 94 -0.31 4.50 17.66
C ASP A 94 0.24 5.82 18.24
N ALA A 95 -0.31 6.94 17.77
CA ALA A 95 -0.05 8.26 18.34
C ALA A 95 -0.69 8.40 19.73
N ASP A 96 -1.86 7.78 19.92
CA ASP A 96 -2.61 7.76 21.18
C ASP A 96 -1.99 6.76 22.18
N PRO A 97 -1.74 7.12 23.46
CA PRO A 97 -1.35 6.16 24.50
C PRO A 97 -2.29 4.95 24.66
N ASP A 98 -3.60 5.13 24.44
CA ASP A 98 -4.59 4.04 24.53
C ASP A 98 -4.67 3.17 23.27
N ALA A 99 -3.87 3.52 22.25
CA ALA A 99 -3.76 2.85 20.96
C ALA A 99 -5.13 2.61 20.28
N THR A 100 -6.05 3.57 20.42
CA THR A 100 -7.45 3.42 20.00
C THR A 100 -7.57 3.07 18.51
N ALA A 101 -6.87 3.79 17.64
CA ALA A 101 -6.95 3.57 16.19
C ALA A 101 -6.31 2.24 15.80
N PHE A 102 -5.16 1.91 16.39
CA PHE A 102 -4.47 0.63 16.19
C PHE A 102 -5.34 -0.56 16.60
N ARG A 103 -5.95 -0.48 17.79
CA ARG A 103 -6.84 -1.53 18.32
C ARG A 103 -8.06 -1.72 17.45
N GLN A 104 -8.72 -0.64 17.05
CA GLN A 104 -9.88 -0.70 16.16
C GLN A 104 -9.53 -1.30 14.79
N ARG A 105 -8.42 -0.88 14.18
CA ARG A 105 -7.97 -1.40 12.87
C ARG A 105 -7.64 -2.89 12.88
N LEU A 106 -7.17 -3.41 14.01
CA LEU A 106 -6.87 -4.84 14.18
C LEU A 106 -8.00 -5.62 14.84
N GLY A 107 -9.08 -4.97 15.28
CA GLY A 107 -10.18 -5.66 15.97
C GLY A 107 -9.79 -6.20 17.34
N LEU A 108 -8.84 -5.56 18.02
CA LEU A 108 -8.46 -5.86 19.40
C LEU A 108 -9.52 -5.31 20.35
N SER A 109 -9.92 -6.11 21.34
CA SER A 109 -10.87 -5.73 22.38
C SER A 109 -10.21 -4.82 23.44
N ASP A 110 -10.72 -4.84 24.67
CA ASP A 110 -10.03 -4.12 25.75
C ASP A 110 -8.61 -4.65 25.97
N ALA A 111 -7.62 -3.76 26.02
CA ALA A 111 -6.20 -4.12 26.03
C ALA A 111 -5.41 -3.16 26.92
N THR A 112 -4.57 -3.72 27.78
CA THR A 112 -3.64 -2.92 28.59
C THR A 112 -2.59 -2.31 27.68
N CYS A 113 -2.64 -0.98 27.53
CA CYS A 113 -1.69 -0.23 26.72
C CYS A 113 -0.61 0.37 27.62
N VAL A 114 0.65 0.08 27.30
CA VAL A 114 1.81 0.61 28.02
C VAL A 114 2.70 1.32 27.02
N ARG A 115 2.87 2.63 27.21
CA ARG A 115 3.84 3.44 26.49
C ARG A 115 5.08 3.57 27.36
N PHE A 116 6.17 2.93 26.95
CA PHE A 116 7.46 3.18 27.56
C PHE A 116 7.93 4.56 27.11
N ALA A 117 8.35 5.39 28.07
CA ALA A 117 9.01 6.65 27.74
C ALA A 117 10.25 6.31 26.90
N LEU A 118 10.33 6.91 25.72
CA LEU A 118 11.58 6.95 24.99
C LEU A 118 12.56 7.77 25.83
N GLU A 119 13.81 7.34 25.91
CA GLU A 119 14.86 8.29 26.30
C GLU A 119 14.78 9.51 25.36
N PRO A 120 15.09 10.73 25.81
CA PRO A 120 15.04 11.91 24.96
C PRO A 120 15.87 11.62 23.71
N GLN A 121 15.18 11.40 22.58
CA GLN A 121 15.85 11.22 21.31
C GLN A 121 16.62 12.51 21.00
N GLU A 122 17.75 12.37 20.32
CA GLU A 122 18.50 13.51 19.80
C GLU A 122 17.54 14.48 19.11
N ALA A 123 17.65 15.78 19.43
CA ALA A 123 16.73 16.78 18.94
C ALA A 123 16.70 16.75 17.40
N VAL A 124 15.56 16.39 16.83
CA VAL A 124 15.35 16.48 15.38
C VAL A 124 14.90 17.88 15.07
N GLU A 125 15.70 18.57 14.28
CA GLU A 125 15.32 19.86 13.74
C GLU A 125 14.45 19.66 12.49
N ILE A 126 13.22 20.18 12.54
CA ILE A 126 12.22 19.98 11.48
C ILE A 126 12.11 21.26 10.66
N TYR A 127 12.25 21.11 9.35
CA TYR A 127 12.03 22.18 8.39
C TYR A 127 10.79 21.90 7.54
N LEU A 128 9.87 22.87 7.51
CA LEU A 128 8.66 22.84 6.69
C LEU A 128 8.74 23.95 5.63
N CYS A 129 8.52 23.57 4.37
CA CYS A 129 8.46 24.54 3.27
C CYS A 129 7.05 25.11 3.12
N ASP A 130 6.84 26.37 3.53
CA ASP A 130 5.52 27.00 3.50
C ASP A 130 5.05 27.44 2.10
N TRP A 131 5.93 27.40 1.10
CA TRP A 131 5.67 27.91 -0.26
C TRP A 131 5.56 26.83 -1.33
N LEU A 132 5.63 25.55 -0.97
CA LEU A 132 5.43 24.49 -1.96
C LEU A 132 3.98 24.56 -2.48
N PRO A 133 3.78 24.48 -3.82
CA PRO A 133 2.45 24.38 -4.40
C PRO A 133 1.68 23.17 -3.82
N LEU A 134 0.36 23.16 -3.99
CA LEU A 134 -0.42 21.99 -3.58
C LEU A 134 -0.03 20.74 -4.39
N PRO A 135 -0.01 19.55 -3.77
CA PRO A 135 0.12 18.28 -4.49
C PRO A 135 -0.92 18.16 -5.61
N ASN A 136 -0.56 17.45 -6.68
CA ASN A 136 -1.40 17.25 -7.88
C ASN A 136 -1.65 18.51 -8.73
N THR A 137 -0.81 19.54 -8.59
CA THR A 137 -0.80 20.68 -9.53
C THR A 137 0.40 20.58 -10.48
N ASP A 138 0.26 21.09 -11.70
CA ASP A 138 1.34 21.10 -12.70
C ASP A 138 2.59 21.88 -12.23
N ARG A 139 2.44 22.73 -11.22
CA ARG A 139 3.51 23.52 -10.61
C ARG A 139 4.24 22.77 -9.49
N PHE A 140 3.64 21.71 -8.93
CA PHE A 140 4.18 21.02 -7.76
C PHE A 140 5.50 20.31 -8.04
N GLN A 141 5.53 19.47 -9.08
CA GLN A 141 6.71 18.65 -9.37
C GLN A 141 7.95 19.50 -9.72
N PRO A 142 7.85 20.56 -10.54
CA PRO A 142 8.99 21.43 -10.81
C PRO A 142 9.47 22.15 -9.54
N ALA A 143 8.54 22.68 -8.73
CA ALA A 143 8.88 23.39 -7.50
C ALA A 143 9.53 22.48 -6.45
N LEU A 144 9.01 21.25 -6.29
CA LEU A 144 9.57 20.23 -5.41
C LEU A 144 11.00 19.88 -5.84
N THR A 145 11.20 19.57 -7.12
CA THR A 145 12.50 19.20 -7.68
C THR A 145 13.54 20.29 -7.45
N GLN A 146 13.20 21.54 -7.77
CA GLN A 146 14.11 22.68 -7.58
C GLN A 146 14.44 22.90 -6.11
N THR A 147 13.44 22.79 -5.22
CA THR A 147 13.64 22.94 -3.76
C THR A 147 14.53 21.82 -3.22
N THR A 148 14.30 20.57 -3.61
CA THR A 148 15.14 19.43 -3.20
C THR A 148 16.58 19.60 -3.67
N ILE A 149 16.80 20.00 -4.93
CA ILE A 149 18.15 20.29 -5.44
C ILE A 149 18.81 21.41 -4.63
N ALA A 150 18.10 22.51 -4.38
CA ALA A 150 18.64 23.63 -3.61
C ALA A 150 19.02 23.24 -2.16
N LEU A 151 18.19 22.41 -1.52
CA LEU A 151 18.45 21.86 -0.18
C LEU A 151 19.66 20.93 -0.17
N LEU A 152 19.84 20.09 -1.18
CA LEU A 152 20.97 19.15 -1.24
C LEU A 152 22.29 19.83 -1.67
N ALA A 153 22.21 20.88 -2.49
CA ALA A 153 23.37 21.56 -3.06
C ALA A 153 24.08 22.54 -2.11
N GLY A 154 23.60 22.71 -0.87
CA GLY A 154 24.24 23.65 0.07
C GLY A 154 23.62 25.05 0.11
N ASN A 155 22.64 25.33 -0.75
CA ASN A 155 22.19 26.69 -1.02
C ASN A 155 21.10 27.19 -0.04
N ALA A 156 20.69 26.35 0.92
CA ALA A 156 19.52 26.58 1.76
C ALA A 156 19.83 26.90 3.25
N GLY A 157 21.06 27.34 3.56
CA GLY A 157 21.41 27.88 4.88
C GLY A 157 22.18 26.93 5.80
N ARG A 158 22.18 27.21 7.12
CA ARG A 158 23.00 26.52 8.15
C ARG A 158 22.87 24.98 8.14
N TRP A 159 21.68 24.49 7.80
CA TRP A 159 21.29 23.09 7.69
C TRP A 159 22.18 22.23 6.78
N THR A 160 22.74 22.85 5.76
CA THR A 160 23.51 22.13 4.74
C THR A 160 24.93 21.81 5.12
N GLN A 161 25.51 22.49 6.13
CA GLN A 161 26.85 22.13 6.59
C GLN A 161 26.86 20.79 7.35
N GLU A 162 25.77 20.41 8.01
CA GLU A 162 25.67 19.12 8.73
C GLU A 162 25.27 17.94 7.83
N ILE A 163 24.46 18.17 6.79
CA ILE A 163 24.21 17.17 5.74
C ILE A 163 25.53 16.76 5.07
N THR A 164 26.46 17.70 4.88
CA THR A 164 27.81 17.41 4.39
C THR A 164 28.70 16.66 5.39
N THR A 165 28.39 16.66 6.69
CA THR A 165 29.21 15.98 7.72
C THR A 165 28.86 14.50 7.88
N GLN A 166 27.59 14.12 7.69
CA GLN A 166 27.15 12.70 7.72
C GLN A 166 27.08 12.02 6.35
N GLY A 167 27.12 12.79 5.25
CA GLY A 167 27.40 12.29 3.90
C GLY A 167 26.27 11.53 3.19
N ILE A 168 25.08 11.41 3.79
CA ILE A 168 23.93 10.74 3.18
C ILE A 168 22.67 11.58 3.39
N ALA A 169 21.95 11.86 2.31
CA ALA A 169 20.60 12.43 2.35
C ALA A 169 19.60 11.40 1.81
N VAL A 170 18.50 11.20 2.54
CA VAL A 170 17.44 10.26 2.16
C VAL A 170 16.18 11.05 1.80
N VAL A 171 15.70 10.86 0.57
CA VAL A 171 14.44 11.47 0.11
C VAL A 171 13.38 10.38 0.04
N LEU A 172 12.31 10.54 0.83
CA LEU A 172 11.18 9.62 0.88
C LEU A 172 10.01 10.18 0.07
N THR A 173 9.50 9.40 -0.87
CA THR A 173 8.36 9.77 -1.73
C THR A 173 7.34 8.64 -1.77
N GLY A 174 6.07 8.95 -1.52
CA GLY A 174 4.98 7.95 -1.52
C GLY A 174 4.46 7.55 -2.92
N ASP A 175 4.86 8.27 -3.97
CA ASP A 175 4.40 8.07 -5.34
C ASP A 175 5.55 7.63 -6.27
N ARG A 176 5.37 6.51 -6.99
CA ARG A 176 6.41 5.93 -7.86
C ARG A 176 6.73 6.79 -9.08
N PRO A 177 5.75 7.31 -9.85
CA PRO A 177 6.02 8.28 -10.90
C PRO A 177 6.85 9.47 -10.42
N LEU A 178 6.45 10.09 -9.30
CA LEU A 178 7.17 11.23 -8.72
C LEU A 178 8.59 10.86 -8.30
N GLN A 179 8.78 9.68 -7.68
CA GLN A 179 10.09 9.14 -7.31
C GLN A 179 10.99 9.01 -8.53
N SER A 180 10.48 8.47 -9.64
CA SER A 180 11.25 8.29 -10.88
C SER A 180 11.65 9.63 -11.49
N GLN A 181 10.73 10.59 -11.56
CA GLN A 181 10.99 11.92 -12.11
C GLN A 181 11.99 12.70 -11.26
N LEU A 182 11.80 12.71 -9.94
CA LEU A 182 12.72 13.35 -9.00
C LEU A 182 14.09 12.67 -9.02
N GLY A 183 14.12 11.34 -9.04
CA GLY A 183 15.35 10.56 -9.11
C GLY A 183 16.16 10.84 -10.38
N ALA A 184 15.49 10.95 -11.54
CA ALA A 184 16.14 11.32 -12.80
C ALA A 184 16.70 12.75 -12.75
N ALA A 185 15.95 13.71 -12.22
CA ALA A 185 16.40 15.09 -12.06
C ALA A 185 17.60 15.21 -11.11
N LEU A 186 17.56 14.51 -9.98
CA LEU A 186 18.67 14.46 -9.02
C LEU A 186 19.90 13.77 -9.64
N ALA A 187 19.72 12.68 -10.39
CA ALA A 187 20.83 12.00 -11.05
C ALA A 187 21.47 12.86 -12.16
N ALA A 188 20.69 13.72 -12.82
CA ALA A 188 21.23 14.69 -13.76
C ALA A 188 22.13 15.74 -13.07
N GLU A 189 21.76 16.18 -11.86
CA GLU A 189 22.50 17.19 -11.10
C GLU A 189 23.70 16.62 -10.33
N PHE A 190 23.51 15.50 -9.62
CA PHE A 190 24.50 14.93 -8.70
C PHE A 190 25.18 13.65 -9.22
N GLY A 191 24.80 13.18 -10.42
CA GLY A 191 25.41 12.04 -11.09
C GLY A 191 25.25 10.72 -10.35
N SER A 192 26.33 9.93 -10.33
CA SER A 192 26.38 8.58 -9.73
C SER A 192 26.21 8.53 -8.21
N ARG A 193 26.15 9.69 -7.54
CA ARG A 193 25.87 9.79 -6.10
C ARG A 193 24.41 9.48 -5.77
N VAL A 194 23.51 9.63 -6.74
CA VAL A 194 22.08 9.36 -6.58
C VAL A 194 21.81 7.88 -6.80
N GLN A 195 21.11 7.27 -5.84
CA GLN A 195 20.67 5.89 -5.94
C GLN A 195 19.14 5.85 -5.80
N VAL A 196 18.46 5.54 -6.89
CA VAL A 196 17.01 5.30 -6.90
C VAL A 196 16.83 3.79 -6.71
N GLU A 197 16.34 3.39 -5.54
CA GLU A 197 16.03 2.00 -5.17
C GLU A 197 17.15 0.97 -5.44
N LYS A 198 18.00 0.73 -4.43
CA LYS A 198 18.66 -0.58 -4.26
C LYS A 198 18.16 -1.26 -2.98
N PRO A 199 17.09 -2.06 -3.00
CA PRO A 199 16.78 -2.94 -1.89
C PRO A 199 17.63 -4.21 -2.03
N GLN A 200 18.92 -4.12 -1.73
CA GLN A 200 19.71 -5.30 -1.37
C GLN A 200 20.21 -5.13 0.06
N CYS A 201 19.24 -5.06 0.99
CA CYS A 201 19.44 -5.64 2.31
C CYS A 201 18.63 -6.94 2.33
N SER A 202 19.27 -8.03 1.91
CA SER A 202 18.71 -9.38 1.95
C SER A 202 18.59 -9.84 3.40
N ARG A 203 17.49 -9.49 4.06
CA ARG A 203 16.82 -10.14 5.22
C ARG A 203 16.18 -9.05 6.09
N GLY A 204 14.86 -9.10 6.18
CA GLY A 204 14.09 -8.27 7.12
C GLY A 204 12.72 -7.97 6.55
N ILE A 205 11.68 -8.21 7.34
CA ILE A 205 10.31 -7.82 7.01
C ILE A 205 10.24 -6.31 7.14
N PHE A 206 9.78 -5.61 6.10
CA PHE A 206 9.55 -4.17 6.11
C PHE A 206 8.05 -3.90 6.20
N TRP A 207 7.67 -3.04 7.14
CA TRP A 207 6.40 -2.32 7.20
C TRP A 207 6.72 -0.84 7.26
#